data_AF-A0A399NSS7-F1
#
_entry.id   AF-A0A399NSS7-F1
#
_cell.length_a   1.000
_cell.length_b   1.000
_cell.length_c   1.000
_cell.angle_alpha   90.00
_cell.angle_beta   90.00
_cell.angle_gamma   90.00
#
_symmetry.space_group_name_H-M   'P 1'
#
loop_
_entity.id
_entity.type
_entity.pdbx_description
1 polymer ?
#
loop_
_entity_poly.entity_id
_entity_poly.type
_entity_poly.pdbx_seq_one_letter_code
_entity_poly.pdbx_strand_id
1 'polypeptide(L)'
;GGGPTADRIADALARAGHDVAPRQMVGDADPRTALAVIVAHFAIAPAVYGRWSREDVPHLPVVLGDRQGVVGPLVEPGRTVCCYCLDLARRDADPAWPAIATQLLGRDSGSEQGLVPAELAALAARPADRLLTTGENALPTHQAVLDVRTGRVTRRASRPHPRCGCRALPGTATAPAAPIDAVRSGSTTAGARIARA
;
A
#
# COMPACT_ATOMS: atom_id res chain seq x y z
N GLY A 1 -8.10 0.17 4.81
CA GLY A 1 -8.88 -0.37 5.93
C GLY A 1 -9.98 0.61 6.26
N GLY A 2 -10.85 0.26 7.19
CA GLY A 2 -11.76 1.19 7.84
C GLY A 2 -11.30 1.50 9.26
N GLY A 3 -12.15 2.17 10.03
CA GLY A 3 -11.95 2.42 11.46
C GLY A 3 -11.41 3.82 11.78
N PRO A 4 -11.41 4.21 13.07
CA PRO A 4 -11.03 5.54 13.52
C PRO A 4 -9.68 6.04 12.99
N THR A 5 -8.67 5.18 12.87
CA THR A 5 -7.35 5.58 12.36
C THR A 5 -7.40 5.90 10.87
N ALA A 6 -8.15 5.12 10.08
CA ALA A 6 -8.33 5.39 8.66
C ALA A 6 -9.06 6.72 8.44
N ASP A 7 -10.11 6.98 9.22
CA ASP A 7 -10.87 8.22 9.15
C ASP A 7 -9.99 9.43 9.51
N ARG A 8 -9.18 9.32 10.58
CA ARG A 8 -8.28 10.41 10.99
C ARG A 8 -7.16 10.66 9.99
N ILE A 9 -6.64 9.62 9.33
CA ILE A 9 -5.67 9.77 8.23
C ILE A 9 -6.32 10.49 7.05
N ALA A 10 -7.52 10.05 6.64
CA ALA A 10 -8.23 10.65 5.52
C ALA A 10 -8.52 12.13 5.78
N ASP A 11 -9.02 12.46 6.96
CA ASP A 11 -9.24 13.82 7.43
C ASP A 11 -7.97 14.67 7.41
N ALA A 12 -6.84 14.12 7.87
CA ALA A 12 -5.57 14.84 7.91
C ALA A 12 -5.04 15.14 6.51
N LEU A 13 -5.15 14.18 5.59
CA LEU A 13 -4.75 14.34 4.18
C LEU A 13 -5.67 15.31 3.43
N ALA A 14 -6.98 15.23 3.66
CA ALA A 14 -7.95 16.16 3.08
C ALA A 14 -7.69 17.60 3.55
N ARG A 15 -7.39 17.81 4.83
CA ARG A 15 -6.97 19.13 5.35
C ARG A 15 -5.64 19.62 4.80
N ALA A 16 -4.77 18.72 4.34
CA ALA A 16 -3.55 19.08 3.62
C ALA A 16 -3.80 19.36 2.12
N GLY A 17 -5.04 19.27 1.65
CA GLY A 17 -5.43 19.62 0.28
C GLY A 17 -5.44 18.45 -0.71
N HIS A 18 -5.31 17.21 -0.23
CA HIS A 18 -5.34 16.02 -1.09
C HIS A 18 -6.77 15.51 -1.30
N ASP A 19 -7.06 15.01 -2.51
CA ASP A 19 -8.30 14.26 -2.77
C ASP A 19 -8.17 12.85 -2.18
N VAL A 20 -9.09 12.48 -1.29
CA VAL A 20 -9.04 11.21 -0.55
C VAL A 20 -10.32 10.44 -0.76
N ALA A 21 -10.20 9.24 -1.31
CA ALA A 21 -11.30 8.31 -1.46
C ALA A 21 -11.10 7.10 -0.52
N PRO A 22 -11.88 6.97 0.56
CA PRO A 22 -11.89 5.74 1.36
C PRO A 22 -12.31 4.56 0.49
N ARG A 23 -11.56 3.46 0.56
CA ARG A 23 -11.84 2.24 -0.20
C ARG A 23 -11.76 1.02 0.71
N GLN A 24 -12.60 0.04 0.40
CA GLN A 24 -12.40 -1.33 0.90
C GLN A 24 -11.03 -1.84 0.45
N MET A 25 -10.40 -2.69 1.27
CA MET A 25 -9.06 -3.22 0.96
C MET A 25 -9.06 -4.12 -0.29
N VAL A 26 -10.24 -4.56 -0.74
CA VAL A 26 -10.46 -5.41 -1.90
C VAL A 26 -11.26 -4.62 -2.96
N GLY A 27 -10.75 -4.56 -4.19
CA GLY A 27 -11.32 -3.83 -5.33
C GLY A 27 -10.23 -3.46 -6.34
N ASP A 28 -10.58 -2.94 -7.52
CA ASP A 28 -9.61 -2.47 -8.53
C ASP A 28 -9.07 -1.07 -8.17
N ALA A 29 -7.83 -0.77 -8.58
CA ALA A 29 -7.30 0.57 -8.37
C ALA A 29 -7.85 1.54 -9.39
N ASP A 30 -8.15 2.75 -8.90
CA ASP A 30 -8.29 3.87 -9.81
C ASP A 30 -6.89 4.15 -10.39
N PRO A 31 -6.73 4.15 -11.73
CA PRO A 31 -5.46 4.48 -12.38
C PRO A 31 -4.87 5.84 -11.95
N ARG A 32 -5.69 6.72 -11.34
CA ARG A 32 -5.26 8.02 -10.82
C ARG A 32 -4.71 7.98 -9.38
N THR A 33 -4.61 6.80 -8.77
CA THR A 33 -4.15 6.66 -7.38
C THR A 33 -2.65 6.99 -7.28
N ALA A 34 -2.29 8.15 -6.74
CA ALA A 34 -0.90 8.56 -6.55
C ALA A 34 -0.23 7.91 -5.32
N LEU A 35 -1.03 7.55 -4.30
CA LEU A 35 -0.57 6.90 -3.07
C LEU A 35 -1.71 6.12 -2.43
N ALA A 36 -1.44 4.89 -1.99
CA ALA A 36 -2.37 4.11 -1.18
C ALA A 36 -1.92 4.07 0.30
N VAL A 37 -2.79 4.45 1.23
CA VAL A 37 -2.52 4.29 2.68
C VAL A 37 -3.28 3.06 3.20
N ILE A 38 -2.53 2.06 3.66
CA ILE A 38 -3.07 0.76 4.06
C ILE A 38 -3.17 0.70 5.58
N VAL A 39 -4.34 1.00 6.13
CA VAL A 39 -4.63 0.79 7.56
C VAL A 39 -5.08 -0.64 7.81
N ALA A 40 -4.41 -1.32 8.74
CA ALA A 40 -4.70 -2.69 9.14
C ALA A 40 -4.40 -2.93 10.63
N HIS A 41 -4.92 -4.03 11.15
CA HIS A 41 -4.65 -4.50 12.51
C HIS A 41 -3.83 -5.78 12.45
N PHE A 42 -2.78 -5.83 13.27
CA PHE A 42 -1.80 -6.91 13.47
C PHE A 42 -0.97 -7.33 12.25
N ALA A 43 -1.62 -7.58 11.11
CA ALA A 43 -1.00 -8.02 9.88
C ALA A 43 -1.76 -7.47 8.66
N ILE A 44 -1.04 -7.33 7.55
CA ILE A 44 -1.63 -6.97 6.25
C ILE A 44 -1.64 -8.25 5.42
N ALA A 45 -2.81 -8.63 4.89
CA ALA A 45 -2.88 -9.79 3.99
C ALA A 45 -2.01 -9.54 2.74
N PRO A 46 -1.20 -10.51 2.29
CA PRO A 46 -0.31 -10.32 1.13
C PRO A 46 -1.01 -9.90 -0.16
N ALA A 47 -2.27 -10.31 -0.35
CA ALA A 47 -3.08 -9.89 -1.49
C ALA A 47 -3.27 -8.36 -1.55
N VAL A 48 -3.31 -7.68 -0.40
CA VAL A 48 -3.59 -6.24 -0.30
C VAL A 48 -2.40 -5.41 -0.76
N TYR A 49 -1.22 -5.59 -0.14
CA TYR A 49 -0.03 -4.86 -0.60
C TYR A 49 0.50 -5.37 -1.94
N GLY A 50 0.24 -6.64 -2.26
CA GLY A 50 0.62 -7.26 -3.53
C GLY A 50 -0.08 -6.61 -4.72
N ARG A 51 -1.32 -6.17 -4.56
CA ARG A 51 -2.04 -5.40 -5.59
C ARG A 51 -1.34 -4.09 -5.92
N TRP A 52 -1.13 -3.23 -4.92
CA TRP A 52 -0.48 -1.92 -5.12
C TRP A 52 0.93 -2.06 -5.68
N SER A 53 1.64 -3.13 -5.30
CA SER A 53 2.96 -3.45 -5.86
C SER A 53 2.90 -3.84 -7.34
N ARG A 54 1.84 -4.50 -7.81
CA ARG A 54 1.68 -4.89 -9.23
C ARG A 54 1.22 -3.74 -10.11
N GLU A 55 0.51 -2.78 -9.55
CA GLU A 55 0.03 -1.58 -10.24
C GLU A 55 1.04 -0.42 -10.17
N ASP A 56 2.24 -0.67 -9.63
CA ASP A 56 3.30 0.34 -9.42
C ASP A 56 2.84 1.56 -8.60
N VAL A 57 1.87 1.37 -7.71
CA VAL A 57 1.33 2.42 -6.82
C VAL A 57 2.15 2.48 -5.53
N PRO A 58 2.75 3.64 -5.19
CA PRO A 58 3.36 3.86 -3.88
C PRO A 58 2.34 3.59 -2.77
N HIS A 59 2.78 2.97 -1.67
CA HIS A 59 1.88 2.66 -0.57
C HIS A 59 2.51 2.75 0.81
N LEU A 60 1.73 3.24 1.76
CA LEU A 60 2.14 3.45 3.15
C LEU A 60 1.33 2.52 4.07
N PRO A 61 1.93 1.45 4.64
CA PRO A 61 1.27 0.63 5.63
C PRO A 61 1.19 1.35 6.98
N VAL A 62 0.03 1.27 7.63
CA VAL A 62 -0.23 1.70 9.00
C VAL A 62 -0.85 0.51 9.73
N VAL A 63 -0.07 -0.12 10.62
CA VAL A 63 -0.46 -1.36 11.29
C VAL A 63 -0.59 -1.11 12.79
N LEU A 64 -1.81 -1.28 13.31
CA LEU A 64 -2.08 -1.25 14.75
C LEU A 64 -1.88 -2.62 15.38
N GLY A 65 -1.34 -2.68 16.59
CA GLY A 65 -1.30 -3.88 17.42
C GLY A 65 -1.34 -3.50 18.89
N ASP A 66 -1.38 -4.49 19.78
CA ASP A 66 -1.77 -4.26 21.19
C ASP A 66 -0.90 -3.29 21.97
N ARG A 67 0.38 -3.18 21.61
CA ARG A 67 1.36 -2.32 22.31
C ARG A 67 1.99 -1.27 21.41
N GLN A 68 1.80 -1.37 20.11
CA GLN A 68 2.45 -0.49 19.15
C GLN A 68 1.59 -0.25 17.93
N GLY A 69 1.62 0.98 17.43
CA GLY A 69 1.20 1.31 16.07
C GLY A 69 2.43 1.57 15.21
N VAL A 70 2.43 1.07 13.98
CA VAL A 70 3.59 1.14 13.09
C VAL A 70 3.20 1.80 11.78
N VAL A 71 3.92 2.84 11.39
CA VAL A 71 3.76 3.54 10.11
C VAL A 71 4.99 3.30 9.26
N GLY A 72 4.78 2.83 8.03
CA GLY A 72 5.83 2.62 7.05
C GLY A 72 6.52 1.24 7.12
N PRO A 73 7.57 1.05 6.32
CA PRO A 73 8.21 2.04 5.44
C PRO A 73 7.26 2.46 4.32
N LEU A 74 7.45 3.66 3.76
CA LEU A 74 6.72 4.07 2.56
C LEU A 74 7.29 3.32 1.38
N VAL A 75 6.46 2.44 0.81
CA VAL A 75 6.84 1.55 -0.27
C VAL A 75 6.71 2.26 -1.60
N GLU A 76 7.80 2.32 -2.36
CA GLU A 76 7.81 2.64 -3.77
C GLU A 76 8.23 1.34 -4.48
N PRO A 77 7.31 0.68 -5.21
CA PRO A 77 7.57 -0.61 -5.85
C PRO A 77 8.89 -0.61 -6.64
N GLY A 78 9.65 -1.69 -6.53
CA GLY A 78 10.98 -1.82 -7.16
C GLY A 78 12.11 -1.01 -6.51
N ARG A 79 11.81 0.03 -5.72
CA ARG A 79 12.82 0.99 -5.23
C ARG A 79 13.11 0.88 -3.73
N THR A 80 12.08 0.84 -2.88
CA THR A 80 12.25 0.82 -1.41
C THR A 80 12.02 -0.57 -0.80
N VAL A 81 12.01 -0.67 0.53
CA VAL A 81 11.72 -1.93 1.22
C VAL A 81 10.22 -2.21 1.14
N CYS A 82 9.81 -3.30 0.49
CA CYS A 82 8.40 -3.65 0.35
C CYS A 82 7.83 -4.37 1.58
N CYS A 83 6.51 -4.46 1.69
CA CYS A 83 5.83 -5.20 2.75
C CYS A 83 6.26 -6.68 2.84
N TYR A 84 6.50 -7.34 1.70
CA TYR A 84 6.95 -8.74 1.68
C TYR A 84 8.37 -8.91 2.26
N CYS A 85 9.26 -7.93 2.11
CA CYS A 85 10.56 -7.95 2.81
C CYS A 85 10.36 -7.98 4.33
N LEU A 86 9.39 -7.20 4.84
CA LEU A 86 9.08 -7.14 6.27
C LEU A 86 8.48 -8.45 6.76
N ASP A 87 7.61 -9.09 5.98
CA ASP A 87 7.02 -10.38 6.33
C ASP A 87 8.08 -11.49 6.37
N LEU A 88 9.03 -11.50 5.43
CA LEU A 88 10.16 -12.43 5.46
C LEU A 88 11.07 -12.19 6.67
N ALA A 89 11.37 -10.93 6.98
CA ALA A 89 12.17 -10.59 8.16
C ALA A 89 11.45 -10.99 9.47
N ARG A 90 10.12 -10.81 9.55
CA ARG A 90 9.33 -11.29 10.70
C ARG A 90 9.33 -12.80 10.80
N ARG A 91 9.22 -13.52 9.68
CA ARG A 91 9.32 -14.98 9.64
C ARG A 91 10.70 -15.48 10.11
N ASP A 92 11.77 -14.77 9.78
CA ASP A 92 13.12 -15.16 10.21
C ASP A 92 13.36 -14.88 11.70
N ALA A 93 12.74 -13.83 12.24
CA ALA A 93 12.76 -13.55 13.67
C ALA A 93 11.86 -14.52 14.47
N ASP A 94 10.73 -14.92 13.90
CA ASP A 94 9.78 -15.85 14.48
C ASP A 94 9.19 -16.77 13.39
N PRO A 95 9.66 -18.03 13.30
CA PRO A 95 9.16 -19.00 12.32
C PRO A 95 7.66 -19.30 12.42
N ALA A 96 7.04 -19.08 13.59
CA ALA A 96 5.59 -19.25 13.79
C ALA A 96 4.78 -18.05 13.29
N TRP A 97 5.42 -16.91 13.00
CA TRP A 97 4.76 -15.67 12.60
C TRP A 97 3.74 -15.84 11.47
N PRO A 98 3.99 -16.60 10.37
CA PRO A 98 2.98 -16.76 9.32
C PRO A 98 1.67 -17.39 9.82
N ALA A 99 1.74 -18.35 10.75
CA ALA A 99 0.55 -18.96 11.34
C ALA A 99 -0.17 -17.97 12.27
N ILE A 100 0.58 -17.24 13.11
CA ILE A 100 0.04 -16.20 14.00
C ILE A 100 -0.64 -15.10 13.19
N ALA A 101 0.04 -14.58 12.17
CA ALA A 101 -0.48 -13.53 11.30
C ALA A 101 -1.81 -13.95 10.67
N THR A 102 -1.91 -15.18 10.17
CA THR A 102 -3.15 -15.73 9.59
C THR A 102 -4.29 -15.74 10.62
N GLN A 103 -4.03 -16.13 11.87
CA GLN A 103 -5.03 -16.12 12.94
C GLN A 103 -5.48 -14.70 13.36
N LEU A 104 -4.62 -13.71 13.17
CA LEU A 104 -4.87 -12.31 13.50
C LEU A 104 -5.51 -11.52 12.35
N LEU A 105 -5.48 -12.02 11.11
CA LEU A 105 -6.14 -11.36 9.98
C LEU A 105 -7.65 -11.19 10.27
N GLY A 106 -8.12 -9.97 10.10
CA GLY A 106 -9.53 -9.60 10.35
C GLY A 106 -9.88 -9.38 11.82
N ARG A 107 -8.92 -9.46 12.75
CA ARG A 107 -9.13 -9.06 14.15
C ARG A 107 -8.81 -7.60 14.35
N ASP A 108 -9.66 -6.91 15.11
CA ASP A 108 -9.42 -5.53 15.51
C ASP A 108 -8.50 -5.47 16.72
N SER A 109 -7.63 -4.47 16.75
CA SER A 109 -6.78 -4.22 17.90
C SER A 109 -7.49 -3.28 18.88
N GLY A 110 -7.54 -3.68 20.15
CA GLY A 110 -8.06 -2.84 21.22
C GLY A 110 -7.26 -1.56 21.49
N SER A 111 -6.12 -1.36 20.80
CA SER A 111 -5.35 -0.11 20.89
C SER A 111 -5.93 1.02 20.03
N GLU A 112 -6.90 0.76 19.15
CA GLU A 112 -7.47 1.78 18.26
C GLU A 112 -8.50 2.66 18.98
N GLN A 113 -8.05 3.40 19.98
CA GLN A 113 -8.92 4.23 20.81
C GLN A 113 -8.14 5.40 21.43
N GLY A 114 -8.88 6.37 21.97
CA GLY A 114 -8.29 7.54 22.60
C GLY A 114 -7.46 8.38 21.61
N LEU A 115 -6.20 8.63 21.97
CA LEU A 115 -5.29 9.47 21.17
C LEU A 115 -4.59 8.71 20.03
N VAL A 116 -4.55 7.38 20.09
CA VAL A 116 -3.79 6.54 19.15
C VAL A 116 -4.17 6.80 17.67
N PRO A 117 -5.46 6.89 17.29
CA PRO A 117 -5.83 7.20 15.90
C PRO A 117 -5.28 8.55 15.42
N ALA A 118 -5.26 9.57 16.28
CA ALA A 118 -4.76 10.90 15.93
C ALA A 118 -3.23 10.92 15.81
N GLU A 119 -2.53 10.21 16.71
CA GLU A 119 -1.07 10.09 16.67
C GLU A 119 -0.62 9.35 15.41
N LEU A 120 -1.26 8.22 15.08
CA LEU A 120 -0.96 7.48 13.84
C LEU A 120 -1.33 8.27 12.59
N ALA A 121 -2.42 9.04 12.63
CA ALA A 121 -2.78 9.92 11.53
C ALA A 121 -1.71 10.98 11.27
N ALA A 122 -1.20 11.63 12.33
CA ALA A 122 -0.11 12.60 12.19
C ALA A 122 1.18 11.95 11.64
N LEU A 123 1.52 10.75 12.14
CA LEU A 123 2.70 10.00 11.70
C LEU A 123 2.60 9.53 10.24
N ALA A 124 1.41 9.19 9.76
CA ALA A 124 1.17 8.74 8.40
C ALA A 124 0.97 9.89 7.40
N ALA A 125 0.23 10.93 7.78
CA ALA A 125 -0.08 12.05 6.89
C ALA A 125 1.17 12.84 6.51
N ARG A 126 2.13 13.04 7.43
CA ARG A 126 3.37 13.80 7.15
C ARG A 126 4.23 13.22 6.01
N PRO A 127 4.64 11.93 6.02
CA PRO A 127 5.40 11.35 4.91
C PRO A 127 4.57 11.19 3.64
N ALA A 128 3.25 10.96 3.75
CA ALA A 128 2.35 10.90 2.61
C ALA A 128 2.25 12.26 1.89
N ASP A 129 1.98 13.33 2.64
CA ASP A 129 1.92 14.71 2.14
C ASP A 129 3.24 15.11 1.47
N ARG A 130 4.39 14.83 2.10
CA ARG A 130 5.69 15.12 1.51
C ARG A 130 5.91 14.39 0.18
N LEU A 131 5.56 13.11 0.10
CA LEU A 131 5.65 12.38 -1.17
C LEU A 131 4.76 13.02 -2.24
N LEU A 132 3.51 13.33 -1.92
CA LEU A 132 2.55 13.87 -2.89
C LEU A 132 2.89 15.28 -3.37
N THR A 133 3.48 16.11 -2.50
CA THR A 133 3.79 17.51 -2.80
C THR A 133 5.19 17.70 -3.40
N THR A 134 6.16 16.87 -3.03
CA THR A 134 7.58 17.06 -3.42
C THR A 134 8.17 15.89 -4.20
N GLY A 135 7.49 14.73 -4.22
CA GLY A 135 8.04 13.48 -4.74
C GLY A 135 9.08 12.82 -3.82
N GLU A 136 9.37 13.39 -2.64
CA GLU A 136 10.37 12.85 -1.73
C GLU A 136 9.78 11.85 -0.74
N ASN A 137 10.32 10.63 -0.77
CA ASN A 137 10.00 9.61 0.23
C ASN A 137 10.79 9.82 1.54
N ALA A 138 10.09 10.20 2.61
CA ALA A 138 10.68 10.40 3.94
C ALA A 138 10.85 9.12 4.79
N LEU A 139 10.30 7.99 4.37
CA LEU A 139 10.36 6.70 5.08
C LEU A 139 10.80 5.52 4.17
N PRO A 140 11.86 5.64 3.35
CA PRO A 140 12.23 4.61 2.38
C PRO A 140 12.87 3.38 3.03
N THR A 141 13.42 3.54 4.23
CA THR A 141 14.28 2.55 4.91
C THR A 141 13.96 2.38 6.39
N HIS A 142 12.90 3.01 6.89
CA HIS A 142 12.55 2.98 8.31
C HIS A 142 11.04 3.01 8.51
N GLN A 143 10.58 2.43 9.60
CA GLN A 143 9.22 2.52 10.12
C GLN A 143 9.20 3.47 11.32
N ALA A 144 8.19 4.31 11.44
CA ALA A 144 7.88 4.99 12.68
C ALA A 144 7.06 4.03 13.57
N VAL A 145 7.42 3.95 14.84
CA VAL A 145 6.82 3.02 15.81
C VAL A 145 6.33 3.83 17.00
N LEU A 146 5.02 3.91 17.15
CA LEU A 146 4.33 4.53 18.28
C LEU A 146 4.13 3.47 19.37
N ASP A 147 4.63 3.73 20.57
CA ASP A 147 4.22 3.00 21.78
C ASP A 147 2.85 3.53 22.22
N VAL A 148 1.80 2.70 22.10
CA VAL A 148 0.39 3.14 22.27
C VAL A 148 0.05 3.52 23.71
N ARG A 149 0.89 3.17 24.69
CA ARG A 149 0.67 3.48 26.11
C ARG A 149 1.35 4.79 26.51
N THR A 150 2.53 5.06 25.95
CA THR A 150 3.37 6.19 26.37
C THR A 150 3.36 7.34 25.36
N GLY A 151 2.84 7.14 24.15
CA GLY A 151 2.93 8.10 23.05
C GLY A 151 4.34 8.23 22.45
N ARG A 152 5.31 7.45 22.92
CA ARG A 152 6.70 7.55 22.46
C ARG A 152 6.83 7.03 21.04
N VAL A 153 7.37 7.87 20.16
CA VAL A 153 7.67 7.50 18.77
C VAL A 153 9.15 7.16 18.64
N THR A 154 9.44 5.99 18.06
CA THR A 154 10.80 5.54 17.74
C THR A 154 10.90 5.20 16.25
N ARG A 155 12.13 5.06 15.75
CA ARG A 155 12.39 4.60 14.38
C ARG A 155 12.93 3.18 14.41
N ARG A 156 12.37 2.32 13.55
CA ARG A 156 12.84 0.95 13.33
C ARG A 156 13.38 0.85 11.91
N ALA A 157 14.66 0.52 11.75
CA ALA A 157 15.26 0.32 10.45
C ALA A 157 14.61 -0.88 9.73
N SER A 158 14.41 -0.72 8.43
CA SER A 158 13.92 -1.75 7.52
C SER A 158 14.97 -1.99 6.46
N ARG A 159 15.23 -3.26 6.15
CA ARG A 159 16.19 -3.64 5.12
C ARG A 159 15.51 -4.51 4.08
N PRO A 160 15.94 -4.42 2.81
CA PRO A 160 15.53 -5.37 1.79
C PRO A 160 15.92 -6.77 2.25
N HIS A 161 15.01 -7.70 2.11
CA HIS A 161 15.25 -9.08 2.52
C HIS A 161 15.89 -9.85 1.35
N PRO A 162 16.96 -10.64 1.55
CA PRO A 162 17.71 -11.31 0.47
C PRO A 162 16.88 -12.33 -0.32
N ARG A 163 15.90 -12.97 0.32
CA ARG A 163 14.92 -13.87 -0.34
C ARG A 163 13.75 -13.15 -1.02
N CYS A 164 13.70 -11.81 -0.99
CA CYS A 164 12.63 -11.07 -1.62
C CYS A 164 13.00 -10.69 -3.05
N GLY A 165 12.17 -11.06 -4.02
CA GLY A 165 12.35 -10.68 -5.43
C GLY A 165 11.84 -9.27 -5.79
N CYS A 166 11.54 -8.41 -4.80
CA CYS A 166 10.92 -7.11 -5.06
C CYS A 166 11.86 -6.08 -5.67
N ARG A 167 13.16 -6.28 -5.54
CA ARG A 167 14.17 -5.50 -6.25
C ARG A 167 14.62 -6.36 -7.39
N ALA A 168 14.27 -5.97 -8.61
CA ALA A 168 14.71 -6.65 -9.81
C ALA A 168 16.24 -6.82 -9.76
N LEU A 169 16.71 -8.01 -10.14
CA LEU A 169 18.08 -8.12 -10.63
C LEU A 169 18.20 -7.15 -11.82
N PRO A 170 19.31 -6.41 -11.98
CA PRO A 170 19.48 -5.53 -13.14
C PRO A 170 19.17 -6.28 -14.44
N GLY A 171 18.27 -5.74 -15.28
CA GLY A 171 17.99 -6.27 -16.63
C GLY A 171 16.70 -7.06 -16.85
N THR A 172 15.81 -7.20 -15.85
CA THR A 172 14.49 -7.87 -16.02
C THR A 172 13.31 -6.92 -16.20
N ALA A 173 13.56 -5.64 -16.49
CA ALA A 173 12.48 -4.69 -16.73
C ALA A 173 11.80 -5.01 -18.07
N THR A 174 10.48 -5.20 -18.06
CA THR A 174 9.69 -5.28 -19.29
C THR A 174 9.75 -3.91 -19.97
N ALA A 175 10.22 -3.86 -21.21
CA ALA A 175 10.20 -2.62 -21.99
C ALA A 175 8.76 -2.09 -22.08
N PRO A 176 8.54 -0.77 -21.95
CA PRO A 176 7.22 -0.20 -22.13
C PRO A 176 6.72 -0.60 -23.52
N ALA A 177 5.58 -1.32 -23.55
CA ALA A 177 4.95 -1.68 -24.81
C ALA A 177 4.45 -0.40 -25.47
N ALA A 178 4.86 -0.17 -26.73
CA ALA A 178 4.22 0.84 -27.54
C ALA A 178 2.72 0.51 -27.66
N PRO A 179 1.84 1.52 -27.70
CA PRO A 179 0.42 1.30 -27.97
C PRO A 179 0.30 0.48 -29.25
N ILE A 180 -0.36 -0.67 -29.17
CA ILE A 180 -0.66 -1.47 -30.35
C ILE A 180 -1.80 -0.72 -31.06
N ASP A 181 -1.51 -0.10 -32.20
CA ASP A 181 -2.53 0.52 -33.02
C ASP A 181 -3.61 -0.52 -33.33
N ALA A 182 -4.87 -0.13 -33.15
CA ALA A 182 -6.00 -0.99 -33.45
C ALA A 182 -5.94 -1.39 -34.93
N VAL A 183 -5.63 -2.68 -35.18
CA VAL A 183 -5.74 -3.26 -36.52
C VAL A 183 -7.20 -3.15 -36.94
N ARG A 184 -7.48 -2.23 -37.87
CA ARG A 184 -8.80 -2.13 -38.50
C ARG A 184 -9.00 -3.36 -39.36
N SER A 185 -9.61 -4.40 -38.80
CA SER A 185 -10.16 -5.51 -39.58
C SER A 185 -11.29 -4.97 -40.45
N GLY A 186 -10.97 -4.61 -41.69
CA GLY A 186 -11.96 -4.22 -42.68
C GLY A 186 -12.92 -5.39 -42.94
N SER A 187 -14.16 -5.25 -42.48
CA SER A 187 -15.25 -6.14 -42.84
C SER A 187 -15.63 -5.89 -44.31
N THR A 188 -15.22 -6.77 -45.22
CA THR A 188 -15.72 -6.79 -46.61
C THR A 188 -16.98 -7.65 -46.69
N THR A 189 -18.10 -7.17 -46.16
CA THR A 189 -19.40 -7.75 -46.49
C THR A 189 -20.04 -6.91 -47.59
N ALA A 190 -19.85 -7.34 -48.85
CA ALA A 190 -20.57 -6.79 -49.99
C ALA A 190 -22.07 -7.14 -49.85
N GLY A 191 -22.90 -6.12 -49.64
CA GLY A 191 -24.35 -6.28 -49.57
C GLY A 191 -24.93 -6.59 -50.96
N ALA A 192 -25.40 -7.82 -51.16
CA ALA A 192 -26.22 -8.18 -52.32
C ALA A 192 -27.62 -7.57 -52.17
N ARG A 193 -27.96 -6.60 -53.03
CA ARG A 193 -29.34 -6.08 -53.17
C ARG A 193 -30.13 -7.05 -54.06
N ILE A 194 -31.21 -7.61 -53.52
CA ILE A 194 -32.21 -8.34 -54.30
C ILE A 194 -33.33 -7.35 -54.64
N ALA A 195 -33.50 -7.05 -55.93
CA ALA A 195 -34.66 -6.33 -56.45
C ALA A 195 -35.87 -7.28 -56.52
N ARG A 196 -37.04 -6.81 -56.11
CA ARG A 196 -38.33 -7.46 -56.38
C ARG A 196 -39.14 -6.61 -57.36
N ALA A 197 -39.72 -7.30 -58.34
CA ALA A 197 -40.78 -6.84 -59.23
C ALA A 197 -42.14 -6.88 -58.52
#